data_AF-T2KNV7-F1
#
_entry.id   AF-T2KNV7-F1
#
_cell.length_a   1.000
_cell.length_b   1.000
_cell.length_c   1.000
_cell.angle_alpha   90.00
_cell.angle_beta   90.00
_cell.angle_gamma   90.00
#
_symmetry.space_group_name_H-M   'P 1'
#
loop_
_entity.id
_entity.type
_entity.pdbx_description
1 polymer ?
#
loop_
_entity_poly.entity_id
_entity_poly.type
_entity_poly.pdbx_seq_one_letter_code
_entity_poly.pdbx_strand_id
1 'polypeptide(L)'
;MKKSVLVIAIALCCTTFFSCNSSKSTAADAATTAVSDMSADQMKSYFMNNPEAQTKVKEALVDKDSPLRRQATEYLKSNPETQAKVTDFITKNPDAKGQLMKYVMDNPELTQKLMSWISSNPDILKKAMSLVGM
;
A
#
# COMPACT_ATOMS: atom_id res chain seq x y z
N MET A 1 49.58 11.47 44.22
CA MET A 1 50.34 12.44 43.40
C MET A 1 50.71 11.77 42.08
N LYS A 2 50.77 12.56 40.98
CA LYS A 2 51.18 12.18 39.59
C LYS A 2 50.02 11.54 38.81
N LYS A 3 49.23 12.19 37.93
CA LYS A 3 49.50 13.07 36.76
C LYS A 3 50.52 12.48 35.77
N SER A 4 50.00 11.92 34.66
CA SER A 4 50.52 11.88 33.27
C SER A 4 49.38 11.26 32.42
N VAL A 5 48.66 11.91 31.50
CA VAL A 5 48.99 12.85 30.40
C VAL A 5 49.79 12.18 29.28
N LEU A 6 49.22 12.25 28.07
CA LEU A 6 49.82 12.16 26.72
C LEU A 6 50.38 10.78 26.29
N VAL A 7 50.34 10.31 25.04
CA VAL A 7 49.73 10.70 23.75
C VAL A 7 50.33 9.76 22.68
N ILE A 8 49.50 9.35 21.72
CA ILE A 8 49.79 9.15 20.28
C ILE A 8 50.97 8.27 19.84
N ALA A 9 50.63 7.18 19.14
CA ALA A 9 51.18 6.76 17.84
C ALA A 9 50.17 5.74 17.25
N ILE A 10 49.26 6.07 16.32
CA ILE A 10 49.38 6.44 14.90
C ILE A 10 50.21 5.44 14.06
N ALA A 11 49.51 4.93 13.02
CA ALA A 11 49.98 4.31 11.77
C ALA A 11 50.21 2.79 11.84
N LEU A 12 49.76 1.93 10.91
CA LEU A 12 49.26 2.09 9.53
C LEU A 12 48.31 0.92 9.23
N CYS A 13 47.19 1.19 8.57
CA CYS A 13 46.78 0.47 7.37
C CYS A 13 45.64 1.25 6.70
N CYS A 14 46.04 2.12 5.78
CA CYS A 14 45.29 2.48 4.58
C CYS A 14 44.93 1.18 3.82
N THR A 15 43.83 1.02 3.11
CA THR A 15 43.36 1.82 1.98
C THR A 15 41.92 1.41 1.63
N THR A 16 40.98 2.36 1.63
CA THR A 16 40.23 2.90 0.46
C THR A 16 39.21 1.93 -0.18
N PHE A 17 37.94 2.26 -0.39
CA PHE A 17 37.38 3.50 -0.93
C PHE A 17 35.95 3.80 -0.44
N PHE A 18 35.72 5.09 -0.14
CA PHE A 18 34.59 5.97 -0.51
C PHE A 18 33.16 5.36 -0.57
N SER A 19 32.11 5.90 0.08
CA SER A 19 31.89 7.25 0.59
C SER A 19 30.80 7.28 1.67
N CYS A 20 30.99 8.22 2.60
CA CYS A 20 30.08 8.69 3.63
C CYS A 20 28.71 9.16 3.11
N ASN A 21 27.66 8.95 3.90
CA ASN A 21 27.12 10.09 4.67
C ASN A 21 26.42 9.61 5.96
N SER A 22 26.74 10.27 7.06
CA SER A 22 26.11 10.10 8.36
C SER A 22 24.69 10.65 8.35
N SER A 23 23.75 9.96 8.97
CA SER A 23 22.71 10.60 9.78
C SER A 23 22.18 9.62 10.81
N LYS A 24 22.49 9.94 12.06
CA LYS A 24 21.77 9.50 13.25
C LYS A 24 20.30 9.94 13.09
N SER A 25 19.40 8.99 12.88
CA SER A 25 17.96 9.18 13.08
C SER A 25 17.37 7.91 13.67
N THR A 26 17.03 8.03 14.95
CA THR A 26 15.79 7.61 15.58
C THR A 26 15.10 6.37 14.99
N ALA A 27 15.01 5.33 15.81
CA ALA A 27 14.00 4.29 15.73
C ALA A 27 12.60 4.93 15.72
N ALA A 28 12.08 5.23 14.53
CA ALA A 28 10.68 5.60 14.27
C ALA A 28 10.30 5.59 12.78
N ASP A 29 11.24 5.43 11.84
CA ASP A 29 10.96 5.64 10.39
C ASP A 29 11.23 4.43 9.48
N ALA A 30 11.36 3.22 10.03
CA ALA A 30 11.53 2.01 9.22
C ALA A 30 10.25 1.56 8.47
N ALA A 31 9.09 2.16 8.77
CA ALA A 31 7.81 1.83 8.13
C ALA A 31 7.50 2.66 6.88
N THR A 32 8.07 3.87 6.76
CA THR A 32 7.76 4.80 5.64
C THR A 32 8.56 4.51 4.37
N THR A 33 9.63 3.71 4.46
CA THR A 33 10.54 3.45 3.32
C THR A 33 10.14 2.20 2.51
N ALA A 34 9.10 1.44 2.91
CA ALA A 34 8.90 0.07 2.43
C ALA A 34 8.20 -0.08 1.06
N VAL A 35 7.21 0.73 0.68
CA VAL A 35 6.56 0.58 -0.65
C VAL A 35 7.34 1.13 -1.84
N SER A 36 8.22 2.11 -1.64
CA SER A 36 8.84 2.80 -2.78
C SER A 36 9.88 1.93 -3.50
N ASP A 37 10.52 1.01 -2.76
CA ASP A 37 11.55 0.10 -3.28
C ASP A 37 11.05 -1.33 -3.55
N MET A 38 9.81 -1.67 -3.14
CA MET A 38 9.22 -2.98 -3.44
C MET A 38 8.82 -3.08 -4.90
N SER A 39 9.18 -4.19 -5.54
CA SER A 39 8.69 -4.49 -6.89
C SER A 39 7.17 -4.76 -6.88
N ALA A 40 6.52 -4.57 -8.03
CA ALA A 40 5.09 -4.82 -8.17
C ALA A 40 4.71 -6.27 -7.77
N ASP A 41 5.58 -7.25 -8.08
CA ASP A 41 5.37 -8.65 -7.73
C ASP A 41 5.51 -8.90 -6.23
N GLN A 42 6.47 -8.26 -5.57
CA GLN A 42 6.61 -8.32 -4.11
C GLN A 42 5.38 -7.72 -3.42
N MET A 43 4.94 -6.56 -3.90
CA MET A 43 3.76 -5.88 -3.39
C MET A 43 2.50 -6.73 -3.59
N LYS A 44 2.38 -7.38 -4.76
CA LYS A 44 1.26 -8.27 -5.07
C LYS A 44 1.26 -9.49 -4.17
N SER A 45 2.41 -10.15 -4.04
CA SER A 45 2.58 -11.30 -3.17
C SER A 45 2.25 -10.95 -1.73
N TYR A 46 2.75 -9.83 -1.22
CA TYR A 46 2.41 -9.34 0.10
C TYR A 46 0.91 -9.12 0.26
N PHE A 47 0.29 -8.36 -0.66
CA PHE A 47 -1.13 -8.05 -0.59
C PHE A 47 -2.01 -9.30 -0.63
N MET A 48 -1.70 -10.28 -1.48
CA MET A 48 -2.48 -11.53 -1.58
C MET A 48 -2.30 -12.45 -0.37
N ASN A 49 -1.14 -12.40 0.31
CA ASN A 49 -0.84 -13.24 1.46
C ASN A 49 -1.06 -12.55 2.82
N ASN A 50 -1.44 -11.27 2.83
CA ASN A 50 -1.69 -10.50 4.05
C ASN A 50 -3.17 -10.11 4.20
N PRO A 51 -3.94 -10.84 5.03
CA PRO A 51 -5.36 -10.54 5.26
C PRO A 51 -5.62 -9.18 5.91
N GLU A 52 -4.70 -8.67 6.74
CA GLU A 52 -4.81 -7.35 7.37
C GLU A 52 -4.73 -6.25 6.30
N ALA A 53 -3.76 -6.34 5.38
CA ALA A 53 -3.63 -5.41 4.27
C ALA A 53 -4.88 -5.44 3.38
N GLN A 54 -5.41 -6.63 3.08
CA GLN A 54 -6.67 -6.76 2.33
C GLN A 54 -7.84 -6.11 3.07
N THR A 55 -7.92 -6.27 4.38
CA THR A 55 -8.99 -5.68 5.21
C THR A 55 -8.91 -4.17 5.16
N LYS A 56 -7.73 -3.58 5.40
CA LYS A 56 -7.55 -2.12 5.33
C LYS A 56 -7.84 -1.55 3.94
N VAL A 57 -7.48 -2.27 2.87
CA VAL A 57 -7.85 -1.87 1.49
C VAL A 57 -9.37 -1.90 1.29
N LYS A 58 -10.07 -2.92 1.81
CA LYS A 58 -11.54 -2.98 1.77
C LYS A 58 -12.18 -1.83 2.55
N GLU A 59 -11.67 -1.51 3.73
CA GLU A 59 -12.11 -0.35 4.52
C GLU A 59 -11.92 0.96 3.74
N ALA A 60 -10.74 1.15 3.14
CA ALA A 60 -10.45 2.30 2.29
C ALA A 60 -11.34 2.35 1.04
N LEU A 61 -11.80 1.23 0.49
CA LEU A 61 -12.74 1.22 -0.64
C LEU A 61 -14.16 1.64 -0.22
N VAL A 62 -14.56 1.31 1.00
CA VAL A 62 -15.87 1.71 1.56
C VAL A 62 -15.87 3.17 2.00
N ASP A 63 -14.70 3.70 2.38
CA ASP A 63 -14.54 5.12 2.68
C ASP A 63 -14.87 5.99 1.45
N LYS A 64 -15.72 7.00 1.67
CA LYS A 64 -16.19 7.95 0.64
C LYS A 64 -15.09 8.89 0.16
N ASP A 65 -14.12 9.19 1.01
CA ASP A 65 -13.07 10.18 0.75
C ASP A 65 -11.82 9.54 0.11
N SER A 66 -11.83 8.22 -0.03
CA SER A 66 -10.73 7.46 -0.60
C SER A 66 -10.56 7.68 -2.10
N PRO A 67 -9.35 8.03 -2.58
CA PRO A 67 -9.07 8.15 -4.01
C PRO A 67 -9.12 6.79 -4.74
N LEU A 68 -9.01 5.68 -4.00
CA LEU A 68 -9.10 4.33 -4.56
C LEU A 68 -10.55 3.96 -4.91
N ARG A 69 -11.51 4.42 -4.10
CA ARG A 69 -12.94 4.15 -4.30
C ARG A 69 -13.45 4.58 -5.67
N ARG A 70 -13.04 5.76 -6.16
CA ARG A 70 -13.48 6.25 -7.47
C ARG A 70 -13.01 5.34 -8.60
N GLN A 71 -11.73 4.98 -8.62
CA GLN A 71 -11.14 4.09 -9.62
C GLN A 71 -11.77 2.69 -9.56
N ALA A 72 -12.01 2.17 -8.36
CA ALA A 72 -12.72 0.91 -8.16
C ALA A 72 -14.17 0.96 -8.70
N THR A 73 -14.88 2.06 -8.47
CA THR A 73 -16.25 2.25 -8.96
C THR A 73 -16.27 2.27 -10.49
N GLU A 74 -15.34 3.00 -11.10
CA GLU A 74 -15.19 3.07 -12.55
C GLU A 74 -14.91 1.69 -13.15
N TYR A 75 -13.93 0.95 -12.60
CA TYR A 75 -13.62 -0.41 -13.01
C TYR A 75 -14.85 -1.33 -12.97
N LEU A 76 -15.58 -1.33 -11.86
CA LEU A 76 -16.74 -2.21 -11.69
C LEU A 76 -17.89 -1.87 -12.65
N LYS A 77 -18.04 -0.59 -13.02
CA LYS A 77 -19.02 -0.13 -14.00
C LYS A 77 -18.62 -0.43 -15.44
N SER A 78 -17.32 -0.45 -15.75
CA SER A 78 -16.82 -0.71 -17.11
C SER A 78 -16.51 -2.18 -17.37
N ASN A 79 -16.32 -2.99 -16.33
CA ASN A 79 -16.05 -4.41 -16.49
C ASN A 79 -17.36 -5.17 -16.83
N PRO A 80 -17.45 -5.83 -18.00
CA PRO A 80 -18.67 -6.54 -18.41
C PRO A 80 -19.12 -7.62 -17.42
N GLU A 81 -18.20 -8.24 -16.68
CA GLU A 81 -18.54 -9.28 -15.69
C GLU A 81 -19.25 -8.72 -14.45
N THR A 82 -19.00 -7.46 -14.10
CA THR A 82 -19.53 -6.84 -12.88
C THR A 82 -20.58 -5.76 -13.14
N GLN A 83 -20.55 -5.16 -14.35
CA GLN A 83 -21.37 -4.02 -14.74
C GLN A 83 -22.86 -4.31 -14.55
N ALA A 84 -23.33 -5.51 -14.91
CA ALA A 84 -24.73 -5.88 -14.79
C ALA A 84 -25.22 -5.77 -13.33
N LYS A 85 -24.49 -6.37 -12.38
CA LYS A 85 -24.85 -6.34 -10.95
C LYS A 85 -24.76 -4.94 -10.37
N VAL A 86 -23.73 -4.18 -10.74
CA VAL A 86 -23.55 -2.80 -10.28
C VAL A 86 -24.65 -1.89 -10.81
N THR A 87 -25.00 -2.02 -12.08
CA THR A 87 -26.06 -1.22 -12.71
C THR A 87 -27.43 -1.59 -12.14
N ASP A 88 -27.68 -2.88 -11.92
CA ASP A 88 -28.91 -3.36 -11.27
C ASP A 88 -29.04 -2.81 -9.85
N PHE A 89 -27.98 -2.84 -9.05
CA PHE A 89 -27.96 -2.25 -7.71
C PHE A 89 -28.28 -0.76 -7.73
N ILE A 90 -27.62 0.02 -8.61
CA ILE A 90 -27.84 1.47 -8.72
C ILE A 90 -29.26 1.79 -9.20
N THR A 91 -29.80 1.00 -10.13
CA THR A 91 -31.14 1.21 -10.68
C THR A 91 -32.22 0.91 -9.63
N LYS A 92 -32.04 -0.15 -8.84
CA LYS A 92 -32.96 -0.52 -7.75
C LYS A 92 -32.83 0.42 -6.54
N ASN A 93 -31.67 1.05 -6.34
CA ASN A 93 -31.37 1.87 -5.18
C ASN A 93 -30.73 3.21 -5.58
N PRO A 94 -31.48 4.13 -6.25
CA PRO A 94 -30.93 5.36 -6.80
C PRO A 94 -30.32 6.30 -5.75
N ASP A 95 -30.86 6.30 -4.53
CA ASP A 95 -30.36 7.11 -3.40
C ASP A 95 -29.19 6.45 -2.65
N ALA A 96 -28.93 5.16 -2.91
CA ALA A 96 -27.92 4.37 -2.21
C ALA A 96 -26.61 4.25 -3.00
N LYS A 97 -26.31 5.16 -3.94
CA LYS A 97 -25.03 5.17 -4.67
C LYS A 97 -23.82 5.20 -3.73
N GLY A 98 -23.97 5.86 -2.58
CA GLY A 98 -22.97 5.87 -1.51
C GLY A 98 -22.69 4.50 -0.88
N GLN A 99 -23.62 3.55 -0.99
CA GLN A 99 -23.54 2.19 -0.46
C GLN A 99 -23.01 1.17 -1.48
N LEU A 100 -22.76 1.56 -2.74
CA LEU A 100 -22.30 0.64 -3.77
C LEU A 100 -21.07 -0.17 -3.32
N MET A 101 -20.08 0.47 -2.70
CA MET A 101 -18.87 -0.24 -2.25
C MET A 101 -19.15 -1.20 -1.10
N LYS A 102 -20.12 -0.90 -0.22
CA LYS A 102 -20.58 -1.85 0.81
C LYS A 102 -21.21 -3.07 0.16
N TYR A 103 -22.12 -2.85 -0.79
CA TYR A 103 -22.73 -3.92 -1.58
C TYR A 103 -21.67 -4.79 -2.30
N VAL A 104 -20.63 -4.17 -2.86
CA VAL A 104 -19.51 -4.89 -3.48
C VAL A 104 -18.77 -5.74 -2.46
N MET A 105 -18.48 -5.21 -1.26
CA MET A 105 -17.82 -5.95 -0.17
C MET A 105 -18.66 -7.12 0.34
N ASP A 106 -19.98 -6.97 0.38
CA ASP A 106 -20.91 -8.00 0.81
C ASP A 106 -21.14 -9.08 -0.27
N ASN A 107 -20.82 -8.77 -1.54
CA ASN A 107 -20.92 -9.70 -2.65
C ASN A 107 -19.55 -10.37 -2.94
N PRO A 108 -19.37 -11.67 -2.64
CA PRO A 108 -18.07 -12.32 -2.74
C PRO A 108 -17.50 -12.32 -4.17
N GLU A 109 -18.35 -12.42 -5.18
CA GLU A 109 -17.94 -12.40 -6.59
C GLU A 109 -17.40 -11.02 -6.98
N LEU A 110 -18.12 -9.94 -6.62
CA LEU A 110 -17.69 -8.57 -6.91
C LEU A 110 -16.42 -8.20 -6.13
N THR A 111 -16.36 -8.60 -4.85
CA THR A 111 -15.16 -8.43 -4.02
C THR A 111 -13.97 -9.13 -4.63
N GLN A 112 -14.11 -10.41 -5.03
CA GLN A 112 -13.01 -11.15 -5.62
C GLN A 112 -12.50 -10.50 -6.90
N LYS A 113 -13.42 -10.07 -7.80
CA LYS A 113 -13.04 -9.37 -9.04
C LYS A 113 -12.33 -8.05 -8.75
N LEU A 114 -12.84 -7.27 -7.80
CA LEU A 114 -12.21 -6.00 -7.44
C LEU A 114 -10.82 -6.21 -6.82
N MET A 115 -10.67 -7.14 -5.88
CA MET A 115 -9.38 -7.42 -5.23
C MET A 115 -8.37 -8.00 -6.23
N SER A 116 -8.82 -8.84 -7.17
CA SER A 116 -8.01 -9.37 -8.26
C SER A 116 -7.56 -8.27 -9.22
N TRP A 117 -8.43 -7.31 -9.52
CA TRP A 117 -8.06 -6.13 -10.30
C TRP A 117 -7.02 -5.28 -9.57
N ILE A 118 -7.22 -4.99 -8.27
CA ILE A 118 -6.24 -4.25 -7.47
C ILE A 118 -4.88 -4.95 -7.52
N SER A 119 -4.83 -6.27 -7.26
CA SER A 119 -3.57 -7.02 -7.23
C SER A 119 -2.90 -7.20 -8.58
N SER A 120 -3.62 -7.04 -9.69
CA SER A 120 -3.10 -7.18 -11.05
C SER A 120 -2.75 -5.85 -11.71
N ASN A 121 -3.07 -4.72 -11.08
CA ASN A 121 -2.77 -3.38 -11.59
C ASN A 121 -1.72 -2.71 -10.67
N PRO A 122 -0.43 -2.66 -11.06
CA PRO A 122 0.65 -2.16 -10.21
C PRO A 122 0.41 -0.76 -9.63
N ASP A 123 -0.10 0.16 -10.43
CA ASP A 123 -0.37 1.54 -9.99
C ASP A 123 -1.49 1.60 -8.95
N ILE A 124 -2.52 0.79 -9.13
CA ILE A 124 -3.66 0.69 -8.22
C ILE A 124 -3.22 0.00 -6.93
N LEU A 125 -2.46 -1.09 -7.05
CA LEU A 125 -1.88 -1.80 -5.93
C LEU A 125 -1.01 -0.89 -5.08
N LYS A 126 -0.12 -0.10 -5.72
CA LYS A 126 0.73 0.87 -5.02
C LYS A 126 -0.09 1.92 -4.27
N LYS A 127 -1.14 2.46 -4.90
CA LYS A 127 -2.07 3.39 -4.23
C LYS A 127 -2.78 2.71 -3.05
N ALA A 128 -3.27 1.49 -3.23
CA ALA A 128 -3.95 0.73 -2.19
C ALA A 128 -3.04 0.46 -0.99
N MET A 129 -1.79 0.06 -1.25
CA MET A 129 -0.78 -0.20 -0.23
C MET A 129 -0.36 1.07 0.51
N SER A 130 -0.21 2.18 -0.20
CA SER A 130 0.08 3.49 0.41
C SER A 130 -1.04 3.96 1.34
N LEU A 131 -2.31 3.67 1.03
CA LEU A 131 -3.45 4.02 1.88
C LEU A 131 -3.49 3.22 3.20
N VAL A 132 -2.86 2.05 3.24
CA VAL A 132 -2.87 1.18 4.43
C VAL A 132 -1.61 1.35 5.29
N GLY A 133 -0.83 2.40 5.03
CA GLY A 133 0.36 2.76 5.80
C GLY A 133 1.59 1.92 5.49
N MET A 134 1.67 1.37 4.28
CA MET A 134 2.85 0.67 3.77
C MET A 134 3.55 1.46 2.69
#